data_AF-A0A7S4AYK8-F1
#
_entry.id   AF-A0A7S4AYK8-F1
#
_cell.length_a   1.000
_cell.length_b   1.000
_cell.length_c   1.000
_cell.angle_alpha   90.00
_cell.angle_beta   90.00
_cell.angle_gamma   90.00
#
_symmetry.space_group_name_H-M   'P 1'
#
loop_
_entity.id
_entity.type
_entity.pdbx_description
1 polymer ?
#
loop_
_entity_poly.entity_id
_entity_poly.type
_entity_poly.pdbx_seq_one_letter_code
_entity_poly.pdbx_strand_id
1 'polypeptide(L)'
;DENDGGALALRLRAALSDGRLRVSAPSFYTTALPFWEMPSPLRDELGAAAVVVCKGDANYRRLLGDLHWPHELSFQALMQEYWPTSVAALRTCKSGVLVGVDPEVEAAATAKLPDSWLTGGKFGMVSFAPRKAF
;
A
#
# COMPACT_ATOMS: atom_id res chain seq x y z
N ASP A 1 -11.57 -6.04 -32.53
CA ASP A 1 -10.30 -5.38 -32.18
C ASP A 1 -9.35 -6.33 -31.46
N GLU A 2 -8.68 -7.21 -32.20
CA GLU A 2 -7.79 -8.27 -31.68
C GLU A 2 -6.30 -7.86 -31.59
N ASN A 3 -5.98 -6.58 -31.79
CA ASN A 3 -4.59 -6.11 -31.93
C ASN A 3 -4.05 -5.23 -30.79
N ASP A 4 -4.87 -4.91 -29.77
CA ASP A 4 -4.50 -3.94 -28.72
C ASP A 4 -3.52 -4.53 -27.67
N GLY A 5 -3.60 -5.84 -27.41
CA GLY A 5 -2.66 -6.53 -26.51
C GLY A 5 -1.21 -6.50 -27.01
N GLY A 6 -1.00 -6.48 -28.32
CA GLY A 6 0.33 -6.40 -28.93
C GLY A 6 1.00 -5.05 -28.68
N ALA A 7 0.26 -3.95 -28.81
CA ALA A 7 0.79 -2.60 -28.59
C ALA A 7 1.22 -2.37 -27.13
N LEU A 8 0.41 -2.82 -26.16
CA LEU A 8 0.77 -2.74 -24.75
C LEU A 8 2.03 -3.57 -24.43
N ALA A 9 2.10 -4.80 -24.92
CA ALA A 9 3.26 -5.67 -24.70
C ALA A 9 4.56 -5.05 -25.25
N LEU A 10 4.50 -4.44 -26.45
CA LEU A 10 5.65 -3.74 -27.03
C LEU A 10 6.10 -2.55 -26.17
N ARG A 11 5.16 -1.75 -25.67
CA ARG A 11 5.47 -0.61 -24.78
C ARG A 11 6.13 -1.04 -23.48
N LEU A 12 5.65 -2.12 -22.86
CA LEU A 12 6.24 -2.67 -21.63
C LEU A 12 7.65 -3.22 -21.89
N ARG A 13 7.85 -3.96 -22.99
CA ARG A 13 9.18 -4.47 -23.38
C ARG A 13 10.17 -3.35 -23.66
N ALA A 14 9.75 -2.29 -24.37
CA ALA A 14 10.58 -1.12 -24.60
C ALA A 14 10.96 -0.42 -23.29
N ALA A 15 10.01 -0.24 -22.37
CA ALA A 15 10.27 0.36 -21.06
C ALA A 15 11.20 -0.48 -20.17
N LEU A 16 11.12 -1.81 -20.26
CA LEU A 16 12.07 -2.70 -19.60
C LEU A 16 13.47 -2.57 -20.22
N SER A 17 13.56 -2.53 -21.55
CA SER A 17 14.83 -2.48 -22.28
C SER A 17 15.58 -1.16 -22.08
N ASP A 18 14.88 -0.03 -21.95
CA ASP A 18 15.49 1.29 -21.75
C ASP A 18 15.55 1.72 -20.27
N GLY A 19 15.08 0.87 -19.35
CA GLY A 19 15.20 1.06 -17.91
C GLY A 19 14.19 2.01 -17.27
N ARG A 20 13.17 2.49 -18.02
CA ARG A 20 12.02 3.23 -17.48
C ARG A 20 11.13 2.37 -16.59
N LEU A 21 11.06 1.07 -16.87
CA LEU A 21 10.44 0.06 -16.02
C LEU A 21 11.53 -0.91 -15.54
N ARG A 22 11.57 -1.14 -14.24
CA ARG A 22 12.52 -2.07 -13.62
C ARG A 22 11.74 -3.05 -12.75
N VAL A 23 12.16 -4.31 -12.76
CA VAL A 23 11.58 -5.36 -11.91
C VAL A 23 12.62 -5.69 -10.85
N SER A 24 12.21 -5.61 -9.58
CA SER A 24 13.03 -5.95 -8.42
C SER A 24 12.28 -6.99 -7.59
N ALA A 25 12.99 -7.99 -7.08
CA ALA A 25 12.43 -9.06 -6.25
C ALA A 25 13.22 -9.30 -4.93
N PRO A 26 13.31 -8.30 -4.03
CA PRO A 26 13.90 -8.49 -2.71
C PRO A 26 13.22 -9.64 -1.93
N SER A 27 14.02 -10.53 -1.35
CA SER A 27 13.52 -11.66 -0.54
C SER A 27 12.70 -11.21 0.68
N PHE A 28 12.90 -9.97 1.14
CA PHE A 28 12.09 -9.36 2.20
C PHE A 28 10.59 -9.40 1.87
N TYR A 29 10.19 -9.31 0.60
CA TYR A 29 8.77 -9.35 0.23
C TYR A 29 8.11 -10.70 0.49
N THR A 30 8.88 -11.79 0.60
CA THR A 30 8.38 -13.14 0.91
C THR A 30 8.52 -13.51 2.39
N THR A 31 8.86 -12.58 3.28
CA THR A 31 8.87 -12.79 4.73
C THR A 31 7.54 -12.36 5.36
N ALA A 32 7.34 -12.72 6.64
CA ALA A 32 6.21 -12.25 7.45
C ALA A 32 6.47 -10.90 8.14
N LEU A 33 7.63 -10.27 7.92
CA LEU A 33 8.05 -9.10 8.69
C LEU A 33 7.26 -7.84 8.30
N PRO A 34 6.91 -6.98 9.29
CA PRO A 34 6.32 -5.67 9.04
C PRO A 34 7.32 -4.73 8.34
N PHE A 35 6.84 -3.67 7.69
CA PHE A 35 7.70 -2.79 6.89
C PHE A 35 8.68 -1.93 7.71
N TRP A 36 8.49 -1.78 9.02
CA TRP A 36 9.50 -1.12 9.86
C TRP A 36 10.75 -1.99 10.11
N GLU A 37 10.68 -3.30 9.85
CA GLU A 37 11.82 -4.25 9.88
C GLU A 37 12.53 -4.35 8.51
N MET A 38 12.20 -3.46 7.57
CA MET A 38 12.78 -3.47 6.23
C MET A 38 14.30 -3.26 6.28
N PRO A 39 15.11 -4.11 5.61
CA PRO A 39 16.55 -3.99 5.64
C PRO A 39 17.01 -2.70 4.93
N SER A 40 18.13 -2.13 5.38
CA SER A 40 18.65 -0.83 4.89
C SER A 40 18.73 -0.73 3.36
N PRO A 41 19.23 -1.73 2.60
CA PRO A 41 19.30 -1.62 1.14
C PRO A 41 17.94 -1.37 0.46
N LEU A 42 16.88 -2.03 0.94
CA LEU A 42 15.52 -1.84 0.40
C LEU A 42 14.94 -0.51 0.87
N ARG A 43 15.19 -0.13 2.13
CA ARG A 43 14.77 1.16 2.67
C ARG A 43 15.38 2.32 1.89
N ASP A 44 16.66 2.23 1.54
CA ASP A 44 17.39 3.24 0.78
C ASP A 44 16.87 3.34 -0.66
N GLU A 45 16.62 2.19 -1.31
CA GLU A 45 16.00 2.12 -2.64
C GLU A 45 14.62 2.81 -2.66
N LEU A 46 13.76 2.48 -1.70
CA LEU A 46 12.44 3.11 -1.59
C LEU A 46 12.54 4.59 -1.22
N GLY A 47 13.50 4.97 -0.37
CA GLY A 47 13.73 6.36 0.05
C GLY A 47 14.13 7.30 -1.08
N ALA A 48 14.68 6.78 -2.17
CA ALA A 48 15.00 7.53 -3.38
C ALA A 48 13.78 7.79 -4.28
N ALA A 49 12.67 7.06 -4.09
CA ALA A 49 11.46 7.24 -4.89
C ALA A 49 10.72 8.53 -4.49
N ALA A 50 10.08 9.19 -5.46
CA ALA A 50 9.18 10.32 -5.19
C ALA A 50 7.91 9.87 -4.43
N VAL A 51 7.41 8.68 -4.77
CA VAL A 51 6.27 8.03 -4.13
C VAL A 51 6.38 6.51 -4.27
N VAL A 52 6.01 5.78 -3.22
CA VAL A 52 5.81 4.32 -3.28
C VAL A 52 4.32 4.01 -3.25
N VAL A 53 3.86 3.19 -4.19
CA VAL A 53 2.47 2.74 -4.24
C VAL A 53 2.38 1.31 -3.71
N CYS A 54 1.90 1.14 -2.49
CA CYS A 54 1.68 -0.16 -1.86
C CYS A 54 0.31 -0.72 -2.29
N LYS A 55 0.29 -1.86 -2.97
CA LYS A 55 -0.93 -2.47 -3.49
C LYS A 55 -1.42 -3.63 -2.62
N GLY A 56 -2.72 -3.63 -2.32
CA GLY A 56 -3.43 -4.76 -1.75
C GLY A 56 -3.35 -4.88 -0.23
N ASP A 57 -4.19 -5.77 0.30
CA ASP A 57 -4.40 -5.96 1.73
C ASP A 57 -3.15 -6.50 2.46
N ALA A 58 -2.42 -7.43 1.85
CA ALA A 58 -1.21 -7.99 2.44
C ALA A 58 -0.12 -6.92 2.71
N ASN A 59 0.08 -6.01 1.75
CA ASN A 59 1.01 -4.89 1.95
C ASN A 59 0.49 -3.89 2.98
N TYR A 60 -0.82 -3.62 3.00
CA TYR A 60 -1.41 -2.74 4.02
C TYR A 60 -1.24 -3.29 5.44
N ARG A 61 -1.48 -4.59 5.63
CA ARG A 61 -1.22 -5.26 6.91
C ARG A 61 0.24 -5.11 7.32
N ARG A 62 1.19 -5.31 6.41
CA ARG A 62 2.63 -5.13 6.68
C ARG A 62 3.02 -3.68 6.97
N LEU A 63 2.33 -2.68 6.40
CA LEU A 63 2.54 -1.27 6.74
C LEU A 63 2.17 -0.96 8.20
N LEU A 64 1.23 -1.72 8.75
CA LEU A 64 0.65 -1.48 10.07
C LEU A 64 0.99 -2.60 11.07
N GLY A 65 1.89 -3.50 10.65
CA GLY A 65 2.32 -4.72 11.34
C GLY A 65 1.23 -5.68 11.77
N ASP A 66 0.09 -5.66 11.08
CA ASP A 66 -1.03 -6.53 11.35
C ASP A 66 -1.60 -6.39 12.79
N LEU A 67 -1.54 -5.18 13.34
CA LEU A 67 -1.95 -4.87 14.71
C LEU A 67 -3.37 -4.26 14.77
N HIS A 68 -3.97 -4.32 15.96
CA HIS A 68 -5.20 -3.60 16.29
C HIS A 68 -4.87 -2.15 16.67
N TRP A 69 -5.14 -1.24 15.75
CA TRP A 69 -5.01 0.20 15.96
C TRP A 69 -6.40 0.82 16.19
N PRO A 70 -6.50 1.96 16.90
CA PRO A 70 -7.67 2.82 16.80
C PRO A 70 -7.88 3.20 15.32
N HIS A 71 -9.10 3.02 14.80
CA HIS A 71 -9.38 3.20 13.38
C HIS A 71 -9.24 4.66 12.93
N GLU A 72 -9.43 5.60 13.86
CA GLU A 72 -9.23 7.03 13.68
C GLU A 72 -7.76 7.45 13.70
N LEU A 73 -6.84 6.55 14.08
CA LEU A 73 -5.41 6.86 14.15
C LEU A 73 -4.90 7.30 12.78
N SER A 74 -4.14 8.39 12.73
CA SER A 74 -3.67 8.95 11.46
C SER A 74 -2.69 8.01 10.75
N PHE A 75 -3.04 7.58 9.54
CA PHE A 75 -2.12 6.84 8.65
C PHE A 75 -0.83 7.63 8.42
N GLN A 76 -0.94 8.94 8.20
CA GLN A 76 0.21 9.81 8.00
C GLN A 76 1.13 9.83 9.22
N ALA A 77 0.57 9.97 10.43
CA ALA A 77 1.37 9.98 11.65
C ALA A 77 2.18 8.68 11.79
N LEU A 78 1.55 7.52 11.57
CA LEU A 78 2.24 6.23 11.59
C LEU A 78 3.36 6.12 10.54
N MET A 79 3.10 6.54 9.31
CA MET A 79 4.12 6.48 8.26
C MET A 79 5.30 7.41 8.55
N GLN A 80 5.07 8.55 9.21
CA GLN A 80 6.14 9.49 9.59
C GLN A 80 7.12 8.93 10.63
N GLU A 81 6.75 7.88 11.36
CA GLU A 81 7.64 7.24 12.34
C GLU A 81 8.74 6.40 11.68
N TYR A 82 8.48 5.79 10.52
CA TYR A 82 9.42 4.85 9.94
C TYR A 82 9.53 4.83 8.42
N TRP A 83 8.53 5.28 7.66
CA TRP A 83 8.54 5.09 6.21
C TRP A 83 9.48 6.09 5.51
N PRO A 84 10.31 5.68 4.53
CA PRO A 84 11.43 6.50 4.05
C PRO A 84 11.08 7.59 3.03
N THR A 85 9.86 7.61 2.47
CA THR A 85 9.45 8.59 1.44
C THR A 85 7.94 8.86 1.47
N SER A 86 7.33 9.40 0.42
CA SER A 86 5.86 9.48 0.31
C SER A 86 5.29 8.10 -0.01
N VAL A 87 4.14 7.75 0.57
CA VAL A 87 3.48 6.46 0.33
C VAL A 87 1.99 6.61 0.07
N ALA A 88 1.51 5.88 -0.93
CA ALA A 88 0.10 5.67 -1.19
C ALA A 88 -0.23 4.18 -1.04
N ALA A 89 -1.10 3.84 -0.09
CA ALA A 89 -1.59 2.48 0.08
C ALA A 89 -2.97 2.34 -0.60
N LEU A 90 -3.04 1.49 -1.63
CA LEU A 90 -4.27 1.19 -2.35
C LEU A 90 -4.75 -0.21 -1.96
N ARG A 91 -5.82 -0.26 -1.19
CA ARG A 91 -6.29 -1.50 -0.55
C ARG A 91 -7.74 -1.77 -0.90
N THR A 92 -8.08 -3.05 -1.04
CA THR A 92 -9.44 -3.53 -0.83
C THR A 92 -9.51 -4.17 0.55
N CYS A 93 -10.51 -3.83 1.36
CA CYS A 93 -10.64 -4.25 2.75
C CYS A 93 -10.89 -5.76 2.84
N LYS A 94 -9.88 -6.53 3.27
CA LYS A 94 -9.90 -8.00 3.37
C LYS A 94 -9.35 -8.52 4.70
N SER A 95 -9.22 -7.65 5.71
CA SER A 95 -8.69 -7.98 7.05
C SER A 95 -9.09 -6.91 8.06
N GLY A 96 -9.07 -7.24 9.36
CA GLY A 96 -9.49 -6.33 10.44
C GLY A 96 -8.57 -5.13 10.72
N VAL A 97 -7.41 -5.04 10.04
CA VAL A 97 -6.47 -3.92 10.24
C VAL A 97 -7.02 -2.66 9.60
N LEU A 98 -7.04 -1.53 10.31
CA LEU A 98 -7.55 -0.26 9.79
C LEU A 98 -6.98 0.94 10.55
N VAL A 99 -6.70 2.03 9.82
CA VAL A 99 -6.35 3.36 10.35
C VAL A 99 -6.83 4.46 9.40
N GLY A 100 -6.95 5.68 9.90
CA GLY A 100 -7.29 6.89 9.14
C GLY A 100 -8.74 6.94 8.64
N VAL A 101 -9.68 6.32 9.35
CA VAL A 101 -11.10 6.32 9.02
C VAL A 101 -11.88 7.11 10.05
N ASP A 102 -12.70 8.04 9.56
CA ASP A 102 -13.63 8.80 10.40
C ASP A 102 -14.74 7.86 10.94
N PRO A 103 -15.11 7.94 12.23
CA PRO A 103 -16.17 7.11 12.81
C PRO A 103 -17.50 7.15 12.03
N GLU A 104 -17.87 8.27 11.41
CA GLU A 104 -19.10 8.37 10.61
C GLU A 104 -18.99 7.56 9.31
N VAL A 105 -17.82 7.54 8.68
CA VAL A 105 -17.55 6.74 7.48
C VAL A 105 -17.59 5.25 7.81
N GLU A 106 -16.98 4.87 8.94
CA GLU A 106 -17.02 3.49 9.43
C GLU A 106 -18.44 3.05 9.78
N ALA A 107 -19.22 3.88 10.46
CA ALA A 107 -20.62 3.59 10.76
C ALA A 107 -21.45 3.40 9.48
N ALA A 108 -21.25 4.25 8.47
CA ALA A 108 -21.92 4.13 7.18
C ALA A 108 -21.52 2.86 6.40
N ALA A 109 -20.24 2.46 6.47
CA ALA A 109 -19.78 1.21 5.87
C ALA A 109 -20.35 -0.02 6.59
N THR A 110 -20.34 0.02 7.92
CA THR A 110 -20.92 -1.02 8.79
C THR A 110 -22.41 -1.18 8.53
N ALA A 111 -23.18 -0.09 8.44
CA ALA A 111 -24.61 -0.17 8.13
C ALA A 111 -24.89 -0.81 6.75
N LYS A 112 -24.00 -0.64 5.77
CA LYS A 112 -24.14 -1.23 4.43
C LYS A 112 -23.80 -2.72 4.38
N LEU A 113 -22.75 -3.15 5.08
CA LEU A 113 -22.31 -4.55 5.15
C LEU A 113 -21.87 -4.91 6.58
N PRO A 114 -22.81 -5.16 7.52
CA PRO A 114 -22.52 -5.28 8.95
C PRO A 114 -21.45 -6.30 9.29
N ASP A 115 -21.49 -7.47 8.64
CA ASP A 115 -20.61 -8.59 8.99
C ASP A 115 -19.30 -8.62 8.18
N SER A 116 -19.16 -7.76 7.16
CA SER A 116 -18.10 -7.97 6.15
C SER A 116 -17.59 -6.71 5.47
N TRP A 117 -17.96 -5.51 5.90
CA TRP A 117 -17.50 -4.30 5.23
C TRP A 117 -15.95 -4.20 5.22
N LEU A 118 -15.30 -4.61 6.31
CA LEU A 118 -13.84 -4.54 6.48
C LEU A 118 -13.08 -5.78 5.97
N THR A 119 -13.77 -6.92 5.80
CA THR A 119 -13.13 -8.22 5.51
C THR A 119 -13.62 -8.87 4.20
N GLY A 120 -14.76 -8.44 3.66
CA GLY A 120 -15.44 -9.05 2.52
C GLY A 120 -14.94 -8.60 1.15
N GLY A 121 -13.94 -7.72 1.08
CA GLY A 121 -13.35 -7.28 -0.19
C GLY A 121 -14.25 -6.36 -1.02
N LYS A 122 -15.25 -5.71 -0.41
CA LYS A 122 -16.22 -4.84 -1.11
C LYS A 122 -15.89 -3.36 -1.02
N PHE A 123 -15.22 -2.93 0.05
CA PHE A 123 -14.77 -1.57 0.24
C PHE A 123 -13.30 -1.42 -0.18
N GLY A 124 -12.97 -0.24 -0.69
CA GLY A 124 -11.62 0.15 -1.07
C GLY A 124 -11.16 1.37 -0.30
N MET A 125 -9.86 1.47 -0.07
CA MET A 125 -9.22 2.59 0.60
C MET A 125 -8.02 3.08 -0.19
N VAL A 126 -7.83 4.40 -0.14
CA VAL A 126 -6.64 5.10 -0.60
C VAL A 126 -6.12 5.90 0.58
N SER A 127 -5.02 5.47 1.16
CA SER A 127 -4.35 6.17 2.27
C SER A 127 -3.05 6.78 1.75
N PHE A 128 -2.83 8.07 1.99
CA PHE A 128 -1.63 8.79 1.55
C PHE A 128 -0.90 9.40 2.74
N ALA A 129 0.41 9.30 2.74
CA ALA A 129 1.29 10.01 3.65
C ALA A 129 2.42 10.66 2.84
N PRO A 130 2.59 12.00 2.91
CA PRO A 130 3.72 12.67 2.27
C PRO A 130 5.02 12.36 3.01
N ARG A 131 6.14 12.40 2.28
CA ARG A 131 7.48 12.40 2.88
C ARG A 131 7.56 13.52 3.93
N LYS A 132 8.10 13.19 5.12
CA LYS A 132 8.33 14.17 6.17
C LYS A 132 9.28 15.25 5.65
N ALA A 133 8.85 16.51 5.71
CA ALA A 133 9.72 17.66 5.45
C ALA A 133 10.67 17.83 6.66
N PHE A 134 11.93 18.15 6.37
CA PHE A 134 12.93 18.49 7.38
C PHE A 134 12.97 20.01 7.57
#